data_AF-A0A2V9D991-F1
#
_entry.id   AF-A0A2V9D991-F1
#
_cell.length_a   1.000
_cell.length_b   1.000
_cell.length_c   1.000
_cell.angle_alpha   90.00
_cell.angle_beta   90.00
_cell.angle_gamma   90.00
#
_symmetry.space_group_name_H-M   'P 1'
#
loop_
_entity.id
_entity.type
_entity.pdbx_description
1 polymer ?
#
loop_
_entity_poly.entity_id
_entity_poly.type
_entity_poly.pdbx_seq_one_letter_code
_entity_poly.pdbx_strand_id
1 'polypeptide(L)'
;MSQTVETHNSRLELDTAFRYAVTLAWQDFRKLTEPRSMRVEYLCEPGTALDHLSVWSVRAGGYQDLVCDYWTCTSSAHPSGACFGNRHYIDKLAQNLDFIMKNQGVFTRPADACRHGLVLIYPPDVEDCAEAAIWMKVAQALESEPGAGAVPVLPNDHHQDEEASSRMEDEGYPHQRAGTLPDATGYSGYEWFPIS
;
A
#
# COMPACT_ATOMS: atom_id res chain seq x y z
N MET A 1 -17.03 -25.35 -33.02
CA MET A 1 -16.15 -25.54 -31.86
C MET A 1 -15.76 -24.16 -31.38
N SER A 2 -16.45 -23.67 -30.35
CA SER A 2 -16.25 -22.32 -29.83
C SER A 2 -14.97 -22.27 -29.02
N GLN A 3 -13.97 -21.55 -29.51
CA GLN A 3 -12.85 -21.13 -28.68
C GLN A 3 -13.35 -19.99 -27.81
N THR A 4 -13.66 -20.29 -26.56
CA THR A 4 -13.69 -19.30 -25.50
C THR A 4 -12.27 -18.77 -25.36
N VAL A 5 -12.05 -17.57 -25.88
CA VAL A 5 -10.93 -16.72 -25.47
C VAL A 5 -11.15 -16.48 -23.98
N GLU A 6 -10.46 -17.25 -23.14
CA GLU A 6 -10.29 -16.89 -21.74
C GLU A 6 -9.58 -15.55 -21.75
N THR A 7 -10.34 -14.49 -21.50
CA THR A 7 -9.77 -13.20 -21.16
C THR A 7 -9.06 -13.39 -19.83
N HIS A 8 -7.83 -13.89 -19.89
CA HIS A 8 -6.92 -13.96 -18.77
C HIS A 8 -6.79 -12.53 -18.27
N ASN A 9 -7.48 -12.22 -17.17
CA ASN A 9 -7.35 -10.99 -16.43
C ASN A 9 -6.01 -11.04 -15.63
N SER A 10 -4.93 -11.45 -16.31
CA SER A 10 -3.59 -11.73 -15.80
C SER A 10 -2.67 -10.51 -15.87
N ARG A 11 -3.21 -9.34 -16.21
CA ARG A 11 -2.35 -8.22 -16.60
C ARG A 11 -1.61 -7.61 -15.41
N LEU A 12 -2.16 -7.70 -14.20
CA LEU A 12 -1.57 -7.14 -12.98
C LEU A 12 -1.69 -8.09 -11.78
N GLU A 13 -0.96 -9.19 -11.78
CA GLU A 13 -0.94 -10.09 -10.61
C GLU A 13 -0.07 -9.54 -9.49
N LEU A 14 -0.52 -9.71 -8.24
CA LEU A 14 0.19 -9.20 -7.06
C LEU A 14 1.60 -9.81 -6.91
N ASP A 15 1.72 -11.12 -7.11
CA ASP A 15 2.98 -11.86 -7.08
C ASP A 15 3.97 -11.33 -8.13
N THR A 16 3.44 -11.00 -9.32
CA THR A 16 4.21 -10.37 -10.40
C THR A 16 4.66 -8.95 -10.01
N ALA A 17 3.82 -8.20 -9.29
CA ALA A 17 4.19 -6.88 -8.77
C ALA A 17 5.38 -6.97 -7.80
N PHE A 18 5.34 -7.92 -6.86
CA PHE A 18 6.45 -8.15 -5.94
C PHE A 18 7.72 -8.62 -6.64
N ARG A 19 7.59 -9.53 -7.63
CA ARG A 19 8.72 -9.97 -8.46
C ARG A 19 9.41 -8.76 -9.10
N TYR A 20 8.66 -7.91 -9.80
CA TYR A 20 9.25 -6.77 -10.50
C TYR A 20 9.77 -5.68 -9.56
N ALA A 21 9.13 -5.45 -8.40
CA ALA A 21 9.67 -4.54 -7.40
C ALA A 21 11.07 -4.96 -6.94
N VAL A 22 11.27 -6.26 -6.68
CA VAL A 22 12.57 -6.84 -6.28
C VAL A 22 13.55 -6.82 -7.44
N THR A 23 13.14 -7.21 -8.65
CA THR A 23 13.96 -7.14 -9.88
C THR A 23 14.52 -5.72 -10.08
N LEU A 24 13.68 -4.70 -9.92
CA LEU A 24 14.07 -3.32 -10.09
C LEU A 24 15.07 -2.81 -9.05
N ALA A 25 15.09 -3.41 -7.85
CA ALA A 25 16.02 -3.11 -6.77
C ALA A 25 17.28 -4.01 -6.77
N TRP A 26 17.40 -4.93 -7.74
CA TRP A 26 18.43 -5.98 -7.71
C TRP A 26 19.86 -5.46 -7.65
N GLN A 27 20.16 -4.38 -8.37
CA GLN A 27 21.50 -3.78 -8.38
C GLN A 27 21.93 -3.29 -7.00
N ASP A 28 20.99 -2.86 -6.16
CA ASP A 28 21.31 -2.40 -4.82
C ASP A 28 21.48 -3.59 -3.86
N PHE A 29 20.71 -4.68 -4.01
CA PHE A 29 20.94 -5.90 -3.26
C PHE A 29 22.32 -6.51 -3.56
N ARG A 30 22.74 -6.52 -4.84
CA ARG A 30 24.06 -7.02 -5.25
C ARG A 30 25.21 -6.31 -4.52
N LYS A 31 25.12 -5.00 -4.34
CA LYS A 31 26.16 -4.21 -3.66
C LYS A 31 26.25 -4.54 -2.16
N LEU A 32 25.15 -4.99 -1.56
CA LEU A 32 25.03 -5.15 -0.11
C LEU A 32 25.31 -6.58 0.35
N THR A 33 24.75 -7.57 -0.34
CA THR A 33 24.67 -8.96 0.17
C THR A 33 25.06 -10.01 -0.86
N GLU A 34 25.24 -9.63 -2.13
CA GLU A 34 25.46 -10.54 -3.26
C GLU A 34 24.52 -11.76 -3.23
N PRO A 35 23.19 -11.55 -3.21
CA PRO A 35 22.25 -12.65 -3.06
C PRO A 35 22.22 -13.55 -4.29
N ARG A 36 22.01 -14.84 -4.04
CA ARG A 36 21.77 -15.86 -5.09
C ARG A 36 20.31 -15.89 -5.50
N SER A 37 19.42 -15.58 -4.58
CA SER A 37 17.99 -15.37 -4.83
C SER A 37 17.42 -14.44 -3.77
N MET A 38 16.28 -13.86 -4.07
CA MET A 38 15.47 -13.07 -3.15
C MET A 38 14.11 -13.75 -3.00
N ARG A 39 13.47 -13.58 -1.86
CA ARG A 39 12.18 -14.17 -1.55
C ARG A 39 11.26 -13.15 -0.93
N VAL A 40 10.03 -13.07 -1.40
CA VAL A 40 8.97 -12.27 -0.76
C VAL A 40 7.98 -13.24 -0.14
N GLU A 41 7.72 -13.05 1.15
CA GLU A 41 6.76 -13.85 1.92
C GLU A 41 5.67 -12.93 2.47
N TYR A 42 4.43 -13.38 2.41
CA TYR A 42 3.30 -12.65 2.97
C TYR A 42 2.18 -13.62 3.37
N LEU A 43 1.40 -13.19 4.35
CA LEU A 43 0.16 -13.87 4.74
C LEU A 43 -1.03 -13.14 4.12
N CYS A 44 -1.83 -13.89 3.38
CA CYS A 44 -3.02 -13.44 2.69
C CYS A 44 -4.24 -14.17 3.25
N GLU A 45 -5.09 -13.48 4.01
CA GLU A 45 -6.40 -14.05 4.33
C GLU A 45 -7.36 -13.79 3.15
N PRO A 46 -8.17 -14.78 2.75
CA PRO A 46 -9.13 -14.58 1.67
C PRO A 46 -10.06 -13.40 1.95
N GLY A 47 -10.12 -12.46 1.00
CA GLY A 47 -10.97 -11.27 1.09
C GLY A 47 -10.38 -10.11 1.90
N THR A 48 -9.14 -10.21 2.41
CA THR A 48 -8.47 -9.11 3.11
C THR A 48 -7.29 -8.57 2.32
N ALA A 49 -6.98 -7.29 2.53
CA ALA A 49 -5.72 -6.71 2.06
C ALA A 49 -4.55 -7.31 2.85
N LEU A 50 -3.37 -7.37 2.23
CA LEU A 50 -2.13 -7.74 2.91
C LEU A 50 -1.75 -6.62 3.87
N ASP A 51 -1.55 -6.99 5.13
CA ASP A 51 -1.10 -6.04 6.15
C ASP A 51 0.42 -6.04 6.34
N HIS A 52 1.06 -7.15 5.96
CA HIS A 52 2.49 -7.38 6.15
C HIS A 52 3.09 -8.21 5.02
N LEU A 53 4.35 -7.91 4.71
CA LEU A 53 5.23 -8.80 3.95
C LEU A 53 6.67 -8.70 4.46
N SER A 54 7.44 -9.75 4.21
CA SER A 54 8.88 -9.81 4.47
C SER A 54 9.63 -10.09 3.18
N VAL A 55 10.72 -9.36 2.96
CA VAL A 55 11.67 -9.59 1.87
C VAL A 55 12.94 -10.18 2.46
N TRP A 56 13.34 -11.33 1.95
CA TRP A 56 14.50 -12.08 2.37
C TRP A 56 15.51 -12.17 1.25
N SER A 57 16.79 -12.09 1.59
CA SER A 57 17.88 -12.45 0.70
C SER A 57 18.40 -13.84 1.04
N VAL A 58 18.72 -14.62 0.01
CA VAL A 58 19.29 -15.96 0.17
C VAL A 58 20.68 -15.96 -0.45
N ARG A 59 21.69 -16.25 0.37
CA ARG A 59 23.10 -16.23 0.00
C ARG A 59 23.62 -17.63 -0.30
N ALA A 60 24.84 -17.68 -0.84
CA ALA A 60 25.57 -18.94 -0.98
C ALA A 60 25.68 -19.66 0.37
N GLY A 61 25.48 -20.98 0.37
CA GLY A 61 25.44 -21.78 1.59
C GLY A 61 24.09 -21.83 2.31
N GLY A 62 23.04 -21.20 1.75
CA GLY A 62 21.67 -21.30 2.26
C GLY A 62 21.33 -20.33 3.40
N TYR A 63 22.26 -19.44 3.76
CA TYR A 63 22.01 -18.37 4.73
C TYR A 63 20.93 -17.43 4.21
N GLN A 64 20.00 -17.06 5.11
CA GLN A 64 18.89 -16.17 4.81
C GLN A 64 19.00 -14.93 5.70
N ASP A 65 19.02 -13.76 5.08
CA ASP A 65 19.08 -12.48 5.78
C ASP A 65 17.79 -11.70 5.49
N LEU A 66 17.09 -11.24 6.54
CA LEU A 66 15.95 -10.36 6.40
C LEU A 66 16.42 -9.01 5.85
N VAL A 67 15.85 -8.60 4.72
CA VAL A 67 16.18 -7.35 4.04
C VAL A 67 15.28 -6.25 4.54
N CYS A 68 13.96 -6.45 4.45
CA CYS A 68 12.98 -5.53 4.98
C CYS A 68 11.68 -6.24 5.34
N ASP A 69 11.01 -5.73 6.36
CA ASP A 69 9.58 -5.91 6.56
C ASP A 69 8.84 -4.70 6.01
N TYR A 70 7.62 -4.91 5.55
CA TYR A 70 6.72 -3.81 5.21
C TYR A 70 5.39 -4.01 5.93
N TRP A 71 4.88 -2.94 6.55
CA TRP A 71 3.59 -2.91 7.24
C TRP A 71 2.67 -1.84 6.63
N THR A 72 1.42 -2.16 6.32
CA THR A 72 0.45 -1.14 5.86
C THR A 72 -0.07 -0.28 7.00
N CYS A 73 -0.32 -0.90 8.16
CA CYS A 73 -0.91 -0.27 9.32
C CYS A 73 0.16 0.10 10.36
N THR A 74 0.13 1.36 10.80
CA THR A 74 0.95 1.81 11.93
C THR A 74 0.42 1.20 13.22
N SER A 75 1.30 0.56 13.98
CA SER A 75 1.02 0.08 15.34
C SER A 75 2.08 0.60 16.31
N SER A 76 1.86 0.41 17.61
CA SER A 76 2.87 0.72 18.62
C SER A 76 4.14 -0.14 18.49
N ALA A 77 4.03 -1.32 17.88
CA ALA A 77 5.15 -2.22 17.65
C ALA A 77 5.90 -1.92 16.35
N HIS A 78 5.20 -1.43 15.31
CA HIS A 78 5.75 -1.27 13.97
C HIS A 78 5.25 0.03 13.29
N PRO A 79 6.14 0.91 12.81
CA PRO A 79 5.75 2.01 11.95
C PRO A 79 5.25 1.47 10.60
N SER A 80 4.25 2.11 9.99
CA SER A 80 3.84 1.78 8.62
C SER A 80 4.98 2.05 7.62
N GLY A 81 5.04 1.26 6.57
CA GLY A 81 6.03 1.35 5.51
C GLY A 81 7.14 0.30 5.65
N ALA A 82 8.19 0.49 4.85
CA ALA A 82 9.34 -0.41 4.83
C ALA A 82 10.28 -0.17 6.02
N CYS A 83 10.51 -1.23 6.80
CA CYS A 83 11.49 -1.29 7.88
C CYS A 83 12.66 -2.18 7.45
N PHE A 84 13.86 -1.62 7.35
CA PHE A 84 15.06 -2.35 6.88
C PHE A 84 15.91 -2.83 8.05
N GLY A 85 16.23 -4.13 8.07
CA GLY A 85 16.89 -4.77 9.23
C GLY A 85 18.33 -4.31 9.49
N ASN A 86 19.03 -3.76 8.49
CA ASN A 86 20.50 -3.57 8.54
C ASN A 86 20.99 -2.18 8.12
N ARG A 87 20.32 -1.08 8.50
CA ARG A 87 20.67 0.33 8.15
C ARG A 87 20.78 0.64 6.64
N HIS A 88 20.56 -0.34 5.78
CA HIS A 88 20.65 -0.20 4.34
C HIS A 88 19.25 -0.02 3.77
N TYR A 89 18.89 1.25 3.57
CA TYR A 89 17.65 1.62 2.93
C TYR A 89 17.80 1.51 1.41
N ILE A 90 16.89 0.77 0.78
CA ILE A 90 16.85 0.64 -0.68
C ILE A 90 15.62 1.39 -1.16
N ASP A 91 15.85 2.63 -1.59
CA ASP A 91 14.81 3.60 -1.92
C ASP A 91 13.82 3.07 -2.95
N LYS A 92 14.34 2.48 -4.02
CA LYS A 92 13.52 1.93 -5.10
C LYS A 92 12.64 0.76 -4.67
N LEU A 93 13.13 -0.07 -3.73
CA LEU A 93 12.34 -1.15 -3.17
C LEU A 93 11.23 -0.58 -2.30
N ALA A 94 11.56 0.35 -1.39
CA ALA A 94 10.60 0.96 -0.48
C ALA A 94 9.46 1.65 -1.25
N GLN A 95 9.78 2.45 -2.28
CA GLN A 95 8.79 3.13 -3.11
C GLN A 95 7.87 2.15 -3.86
N ASN A 96 8.45 1.10 -4.47
CA ASN A 96 7.65 0.12 -5.21
C ASN A 96 6.75 -0.69 -4.26
N LEU A 97 7.27 -1.10 -3.10
CA LEU A 97 6.46 -1.80 -2.10
C LEU A 97 5.35 -0.91 -1.55
N ASP A 98 5.63 0.37 -1.29
CA ASP A 98 4.62 1.33 -0.84
C ASP A 98 3.49 1.49 -1.85
N PHE A 99 3.83 1.64 -3.13
CA PHE A 99 2.86 1.66 -4.21
C PHE A 99 2.02 0.38 -4.26
N ILE A 100 2.65 -0.79 -4.25
CA ILE A 100 1.94 -2.08 -4.36
C ILE A 100 1.00 -2.28 -3.16
N MET A 101 1.51 -2.04 -1.96
CA MET A 101 0.79 -2.30 -0.72
C MET A 101 -0.35 -1.32 -0.47
N LYS A 102 -0.29 -0.09 -1.00
CA LYS A 102 -1.41 0.86 -0.96
C LYS A 102 -2.45 0.62 -2.04
N ASN A 103 -2.04 0.06 -3.18
CA ASN A 103 -2.91 -0.10 -4.36
C ASN A 103 -3.29 -1.57 -4.61
N GLN A 104 -3.44 -2.35 -3.55
CA GLN A 104 -3.70 -3.79 -3.64
C GLN A 104 -4.98 -4.15 -4.43
N GLY A 105 -5.95 -3.24 -4.51
CA GLY A 105 -7.17 -3.42 -5.29
C GLY A 105 -6.98 -3.37 -6.81
N VAL A 106 -5.84 -2.85 -7.29
CA VAL A 106 -5.47 -2.84 -8.71
C VAL A 106 -4.91 -4.18 -9.16
N PHE A 107 -4.41 -4.99 -8.22
CA PHE A 107 -3.79 -6.28 -8.52
C PHE A 107 -4.76 -7.44 -8.37
N THR A 108 -4.76 -8.32 -9.36
CA THR A 108 -5.50 -9.58 -9.29
C THR A 108 -4.78 -10.56 -8.38
N ARG A 109 -5.58 -11.40 -7.72
CA ARG A 109 -5.11 -12.52 -6.91
C ARG A 109 -5.71 -13.80 -7.46
N PRO A 110 -4.91 -14.87 -7.61
CA PRO A 110 -5.47 -16.18 -7.93
C PRO A 110 -6.49 -16.58 -6.86
N ALA A 111 -7.66 -17.06 -7.28
CA ALA A 111 -8.72 -17.47 -6.36
C ALA A 111 -8.33 -18.71 -5.53
N ASP A 112 -7.36 -19.47 -6.01
CA ASP A 112 -6.73 -20.63 -5.39
C ASP A 112 -5.42 -20.30 -4.64
N ALA A 113 -5.07 -19.02 -4.51
CA ALA A 113 -3.86 -18.61 -3.81
C ALA A 113 -3.86 -19.15 -2.38
N CYS A 114 -2.79 -19.84 -2.01
CA CYS A 114 -2.57 -20.28 -0.65
C CYS A 114 -2.55 -19.08 0.30
N ARG A 115 -2.97 -19.30 1.55
CA ARG A 115 -2.89 -18.25 2.60
C ARG A 115 -1.47 -17.72 2.80
N HIS A 116 -0.47 -18.53 2.49
CA HIS A 116 0.92 -18.11 2.49
C HIS A 116 1.37 -17.89 1.06
N GLY A 117 1.63 -16.64 0.72
CA GLY A 117 2.19 -16.26 -0.56
C GLY A 117 3.71 -16.28 -0.52
N LEU A 118 4.31 -16.79 -1.59
CA LEU A 118 5.74 -16.95 -1.71
C LEU A 118 6.17 -16.65 -3.15
N VAL A 119 6.95 -15.57 -3.31
CA VAL A 119 7.56 -15.22 -4.60
C VAL A 119 9.07 -15.43 -4.51
N LEU A 120 9.62 -16.29 -5.36
CA LEU A 120 11.05 -16.53 -5.46
C LEU A 120 11.62 -15.82 -6.71
N ILE A 121 12.65 -15.01 -6.50
CA ILE A 121 13.27 -14.17 -7.53
C ILE A 121 14.75 -14.53 -7.65
N TYR A 122 15.19 -14.83 -8.87
CA TYR A 122 16.59 -15.10 -9.20
C TYR A 122 17.26 -13.85 -9.77
N PRO A 123 18.60 -13.83 -9.91
CA PRO A 123 19.31 -12.69 -10.46
C PRO A 123 18.78 -12.37 -11.86
N PRO A 124 18.17 -11.19 -12.06
CA PRO A 124 17.60 -10.80 -13.33
C PRO A 124 18.69 -10.43 -14.32
N ASP A 125 18.40 -10.64 -15.59
CA ASP A 125 19.20 -10.08 -16.67
C ASP A 125 18.73 -8.66 -17.05
N VAL A 126 19.29 -8.12 -18.15
CA VAL A 126 18.98 -6.77 -18.62
C VAL A 126 17.55 -6.68 -19.17
N GLU A 127 17.06 -7.74 -19.80
CA GLU A 127 15.73 -7.79 -20.39
C GLU A 127 14.67 -7.86 -19.29
N ASP A 128 14.88 -8.70 -18.27
CA ASP A 128 14.05 -8.76 -17.07
C ASP A 128 13.90 -7.39 -16.40
N CYS A 129 15.01 -6.64 -16.29
CA CYS A 129 15.01 -5.31 -15.69
C CYS A 129 14.24 -4.30 -16.54
N ALA A 130 14.34 -4.38 -17.87
CA ALA A 130 13.62 -3.50 -18.79
C ALA A 130 12.12 -3.81 -18.78
N GLU A 131 11.75 -5.08 -18.80
CA GLU A 131 10.36 -5.54 -18.70
C GLU A 131 9.74 -5.09 -17.38
N ALA A 132 10.42 -5.33 -16.25
CA ALA A 132 9.97 -4.91 -14.93
C ALA A 132 9.72 -3.40 -14.86
N ALA A 133 10.58 -2.60 -15.50
CA ALA A 133 10.45 -1.15 -15.52
C ALA A 133 9.25 -0.69 -16.36
N ILE A 134 9.00 -1.32 -17.51
CA ILE A 134 7.83 -1.02 -18.34
C ILE A 134 6.56 -1.43 -17.61
N TRP A 135 6.53 -2.64 -17.06
CA TRP A 135 5.37 -3.17 -16.35
C TRP A 135 5.00 -2.32 -15.14
N MET A 136 5.98 -1.93 -14.31
CA MET A 136 5.71 -1.12 -13.11
C MET A 136 5.15 0.27 -13.47
N LYS A 137 5.63 0.87 -14.56
CA LYS A 137 5.07 2.14 -15.07
C LYS A 137 3.62 1.99 -15.53
N VAL A 138 3.29 0.89 -16.20
CA VAL A 138 1.91 0.59 -16.61
C VAL A 138 1.01 0.40 -15.40
N ALA A 139 1.46 -0.34 -14.38
CA ALA A 139 0.72 -0.54 -13.14
C ALA A 139 0.44 0.78 -12.42
N GLN A 140 1.43 1.66 -12.33
CA GLN A 140 1.29 2.99 -11.70
C GLN A 140 0.35 3.91 -12.47
N ALA A 141 0.39 3.89 -13.81
CA ALA A 141 -0.50 4.71 -14.63
C ALA A 141 -1.99 4.32 -14.48
N LEU A 142 -2.28 3.04 -14.22
CA LEU A 142 -3.65 2.56 -14.05
C LEU A 142 -4.29 2.97 -12.71
N GLU A 143 -3.49 3.31 -11.71
CA GLU A 143 -3.97 3.90 -10.45
C GLU A 143 -4.37 5.37 -10.63
N SER A 144 -3.71 6.08 -11.56
CA SER A 144 -3.92 7.50 -11.78
C SER A 144 -5.12 7.85 -12.67
N GLU A 145 -5.84 6.88 -13.25
CA GLU A 145 -7.06 7.15 -14.02
C GLU A 145 -8.21 7.49 -13.05
N PRO A 146 -8.63 8.77 -12.96
CA PRO A 146 -9.76 9.15 -12.12
C PRO A 146 -11.01 8.59 -12.76
N GLY A 147 -11.83 7.90 -11.97
CA GLY A 147 -13.13 7.39 -12.40
C GLY A 147 -13.90 8.44 -13.20
N ALA A 148 -14.07 8.19 -14.49
CA ALA A 148 -15.00 8.90 -15.36
C ALA A 148 -16.43 8.54 -14.91
N GLY A 149 -16.85 9.20 -13.83
CA GLY A 149 -18.17 9.11 -13.22
C GLY A 149 -18.71 10.51 -12.91
N ALA A 150 -18.35 11.52 -13.69
CA ALA A 150 -19.08 12.78 -13.75
C ALA A 150 -19.91 12.76 -15.03
N VAL A 151 -21.17 12.37 -14.89
CA VAL A 151 -22.18 12.61 -15.92
C VAL A 151 -22.19 14.13 -16.18
N PRO A 152 -21.96 14.61 -17.42
CA PRO A 152 -22.16 16.01 -17.72
C PRO A 152 -23.67 16.26 -17.69
N VAL A 153 -24.16 16.86 -16.62
CA VAL A 153 -25.48 17.48 -16.63
C VAL A 153 -25.38 18.62 -17.63
N LEU A 154 -26.08 18.47 -18.76
CA LEU A 154 -26.23 19.50 -19.78
C LEU A 154 -26.76 20.78 -19.11
N PRO A 155 -26.22 21.97 -19.41
CA PRO A 155 -26.81 23.22 -18.94
C PRO A 155 -28.13 23.40 -19.67
N ASN A 156 -29.25 23.30 -18.94
CA ASN A 156 -30.54 23.72 -19.46
C ASN A 156 -30.61 25.24 -19.29
N ASP A 157 -30.38 25.97 -20.38
CA ASP A 157 -30.65 27.39 -20.49
C ASP A 157 -32.14 27.64 -20.25
N HIS A 158 -32.53 28.23 -19.13
CA HIS A 158 -33.77 29.01 -19.01
C HIS A 158 -33.49 30.33 -18.29
N HIS A 159 -33.68 31.39 -19.08
CA HIS A 159 -33.66 32.79 -18.73
C HIS A 159 -34.66 33.11 -17.61
N GLN A 160 -34.20 33.99 -16.69
CA GLN A 160 -34.87 35.11 -16.02
C GLN A 160 -36.27 34.90 -15.42
N ASP A 161 -36.40 35.19 -14.12
CA ASP A 161 -37.09 36.41 -13.67
C ASP A 161 -36.69 36.77 -12.22
N GLU A 162 -36.40 38.05 -12.03
CA GLU A 162 -36.32 38.71 -10.72
C GLU A 162 -37.71 38.77 -10.08
N GLU A 163 -37.81 38.57 -8.77
CA GLU A 163 -38.53 39.55 -7.94
C GLU A 163 -38.08 39.51 -6.47
N ALA A 164 -38.14 40.69 -5.88
CA ALA A 164 -37.57 41.09 -4.61
C ALA A 164 -38.48 40.86 -3.40
N SER A 165 -37.92 41.20 -2.23
CA SER A 165 -38.60 41.69 -1.02
C SER A 165 -39.09 40.60 -0.04
N SER A 166 -39.10 40.77 1.28
CA SER A 166 -38.29 41.46 2.30
C SER A 166 -38.95 41.10 3.65
N ARG A 167 -38.17 41.03 4.74
CA ARG A 167 -38.57 41.31 6.16
C ARG A 167 -39.60 40.35 6.82
N MET A 168 -39.51 39.89 8.06
CA MET A 168 -39.20 40.52 9.37
C MET A 168 -38.62 39.44 10.31
N GLU A 169 -37.57 39.70 11.09
CA GLU A 169 -37.64 40.04 12.52
C GLU A 169 -38.70 39.23 13.31
N ASP A 170 -38.27 38.27 14.13
CA ASP A 170 -38.86 38.09 15.46
C ASP A 170 -37.87 37.45 16.44
N GLU A 171 -37.86 38.00 17.64
CA GLU A 171 -36.93 37.77 18.74
C GLU A 171 -37.30 36.54 19.58
N GLY A 172 -36.34 35.97 20.31
CA GLY A 172 -36.67 34.98 21.33
C GLY A 172 -35.50 34.19 21.93
N TYR A 173 -34.59 34.86 22.63
CA TYR A 173 -33.88 34.29 23.79
C TYR A 173 -34.62 34.78 25.05
N PRO A 174 -34.68 34.06 26.21
CA PRO A 174 -33.44 33.69 26.91
C PRO A 174 -33.42 32.44 27.83
N HIS A 175 -32.19 32.11 28.28
CA HIS A 175 -31.80 31.55 29.59
C HIS A 175 -32.11 30.06 29.92
N GLN A 176 -31.30 29.25 30.63
CA GLN A 176 -30.06 29.41 31.41
C GLN A 176 -29.59 28.01 31.91
N ARG A 177 -28.34 27.93 32.41
CA ARG A 177 -27.66 26.92 33.25
C ARG A 177 -26.76 25.91 32.51
N ALA A 178 -25.44 25.89 32.68
CA ALA A 178 -24.51 25.99 33.84
C ALA A 178 -24.06 24.61 34.35
N GLY A 179 -22.72 24.43 34.36
CA GLY A 179 -21.96 23.41 35.11
C GLY A 179 -21.97 22.02 34.46
N THR A 180 -20.89 21.24 34.40
CA THR A 180 -19.72 21.19 35.28
C THR A 180 -18.63 20.35 34.61
N LEU A 181 -17.42 20.89 34.54
CA LEU A 181 -16.16 20.16 34.36
C LEU A 181 -15.86 19.34 35.61
N PRO A 182 -15.29 18.13 35.50
CA PRO A 182 -14.31 17.68 36.47
C PRO A 182 -12.91 17.67 35.84
N ASP A 183 -12.06 18.43 36.50
CA ASP A 183 -10.62 18.39 36.46
C ASP A 183 -10.08 17.14 37.19
N ALA A 184 -8.81 16.86 36.93
CA ALA A 184 -7.84 16.22 37.81
C ALA A 184 -7.68 14.68 37.83
N THR A 185 -6.41 14.33 37.57
CA THR A 185 -5.54 13.38 38.29
C THR A 185 -5.58 11.89 37.94
N GLY A 186 -4.46 11.45 37.35
CA GLY A 186 -4.10 10.04 37.19
C GLY A 186 -2.66 9.85 36.70
N TYR A 187 -1.68 10.46 37.40
CA TYR A 187 -0.28 10.05 37.31
C TYR A 187 -0.18 8.60 37.82
N SER A 188 0.24 7.67 36.98
CA SER A 188 0.75 6.37 37.41
C SER A 188 2.13 6.19 36.78
N GLY A 189 3.15 6.34 37.63
CA GLY A 189 4.54 6.14 37.26
C GLY A 189 4.85 4.66 37.09
N TYR A 190 5.50 4.33 35.98
CA TYR A 190 6.27 3.09 35.87
C TYR A 190 7.74 3.49 35.90
N GLU A 191 8.36 3.36 37.08
CA GLU A 191 9.81 3.37 37.22
C GLU A 191 10.37 2.16 36.47
N TRP A 192 11.16 2.42 35.43
CA TRP A 192 11.98 1.43 34.76
C TRP A 192 13.35 1.37 35.46
N PHE A 193 13.64 0.26 36.13
CA PHE A 193 15.00 -0.07 36.56
C PHE A 193 15.74 -0.81 35.43
N PRO A 194 16.96 -0.41 35.05
CA PRO A 194 17.81 -1.22 34.19
C PRO A 194 18.51 -2.30 35.03
N ILE A 195 18.37 -3.56 34.61
CA ILE A 195 19.19 -4.67 35.09
C ILE A 195 20.53 -4.59 34.35
N SER A 196 21.63 -4.58 35.12
CA SER A 196 23.02 -4.60 34.63
C SER A 196 23.43 -5.97 34.12
#